data_AF-A0A0F4LV56-F1
#
_entry.id   AF-A0A0F4LV56-F1
#
_cell.length_a   1.000
_cell.length_b   1.000
_cell.length_c   1.000
_cell.angle_alpha   90.00
_cell.angle_beta   90.00
_cell.angle_gamma   90.00
#
_symmetry.space_group_name_H-M   'P 1'
#
loop_
_entity.id
_entity.type
_entity.pdbx_description
1 polymer ?
#
loop_
_entity_poly.entity_id
_entity_poly.type
_entity_poly.pdbx_seq_one_letter_code
_entity_poly.pdbx_strand_id
1 'polypeptide(L)'
;MAEHQTFDLIERITRNDGTQYFELGNVFLNGRAELAAERGLIKEVRILQLNIPHSNAVKIYENYINENYQFPDANLDHWEEWAKPAGKIKDAFDSILQANHIS
;
A
#
# COMPACT_ATOMS: atom_id res chain seq x y z
N MET A 1 -7.65 -13.49 14.90
CA MET A 1 -7.74 -12.02 14.99
C MET A 1 -6.89 -11.50 13.84
N ALA A 2 -7.45 -10.69 12.93
CA ALA A 2 -6.64 -10.11 11.87
C ALA A 2 -5.54 -9.27 12.53
N GLU A 3 -4.27 -9.53 12.20
CA GLU A 3 -3.16 -8.76 12.75
C GLU A 3 -3.22 -7.35 12.16
N HIS A 4 -3.52 -6.39 13.02
CA HIS A 4 -3.56 -4.97 12.65
C HIS A 4 -2.18 -4.56 12.12
N GLN A 5 -2.12 -4.20 10.85
CA GLN A 5 -0.89 -3.76 10.20
C GLN A 5 -0.72 -2.27 10.44
N THR A 6 0.47 -1.90 10.93
CA THR A 6 0.91 -0.50 10.98
C THR A 6 1.59 -0.15 9.66
N PHE A 7 1.32 1.02 9.11
CA PHE A 7 1.97 1.50 7.89
C PHE A 7 3.06 2.53 8.19
N ASP A 8 4.24 2.27 7.65
CA ASP A 8 5.45 3.05 7.86
C ASP A 8 6.24 3.32 6.57
N LEU A 9 5.76 2.85 5.41
CA LEU A 9 6.39 3.12 4.12
C LEU A 9 5.37 3.50 3.04
N ILE A 10 5.90 4.12 1.98
CA ILE A 10 5.19 4.37 0.72
C ILE A 10 5.96 3.66 -0.38
N GLU A 11 5.23 2.93 -1.21
CA GLU A 11 5.76 2.21 -2.35
C GLU A 11 5.03 2.57 -3.64
N ARG A 12 5.69 2.35 -4.77
CA ARG A 12 5.10 2.42 -6.10
C ARG A 12 5.03 1.01 -6.67
N ILE A 13 3.85 0.64 -7.12
CA ILE A 13 3.60 -0.63 -7.79
C ILE A 13 3.38 -0.34 -9.27
N THR A 14 4.05 -1.11 -10.12
CA THR A 14 3.84 -1.10 -11.56
C THR A 14 3.04 -2.33 -11.94
N ARG A 15 1.87 -2.12 -12.56
CA ARG A 15 1.02 -3.18 -13.08
C ARG A 15 1.66 -3.84 -14.30
N ASN A 16 1.16 -5.03 -14.67
CA ASN A 16 1.64 -5.74 -15.86
C ASN A 16 1.43 -4.98 -17.17
N ASP A 17 0.42 -4.11 -17.23
CA ASP A 17 0.17 -3.22 -18.37
C ASP A 17 1.12 -1.99 -18.40
N GLY A 18 1.99 -1.83 -17.39
CA GLY A 18 2.94 -0.74 -17.26
C GLY A 18 2.41 0.51 -16.57
N THR A 19 1.11 0.57 -16.24
CA THR A 19 0.57 1.66 -15.42
C THR A 19 1.08 1.57 -13.98
N GLN A 20 1.14 2.69 -13.28
CA GLN A 20 1.70 2.78 -11.94
C GLN A 20 0.69 3.36 -10.95
N TYR A 21 0.83 2.98 -9.69
CA TYR A 21 0.11 3.60 -8.59
C TYR A 21 0.95 3.55 -7.30
N PHE A 22 0.59 4.38 -6.34
CA PHE A 22 1.23 4.41 -5.02
C PHE A 22 0.40 3.63 -4.02
N GLU A 23 1.07 3.07 -3.02
CA GLU A 23 0.43 2.39 -1.91
C GLU A 23 1.17 2.66 -0.60
N LEU A 24 0.45 2.62 0.53
CA LEU A 24 1.05 2.58 1.85
C LEU A 24 1.20 1.14 2.30
N GLY A 25 2.25 0.86 3.03
CA GLY A 25 2.42 -0.46 3.63
C GLY A 25 3.45 -0.46 4.74
N ASN A 26 4.02 -1.63 4.95
CA ASN A 26 5.16 -1.87 5.82
C ASN A 26 6.07 -2.90 5.16
N VAL A 27 7.19 -3.23 5.82
CA VAL A 27 8.16 -4.20 5.27
C VAL A 27 7.54 -5.56 4.94
N PHE A 28 6.53 -6.00 5.70
CA PHE A 28 5.84 -7.25 5.44
C PHE A 28 5.02 -7.19 4.15
N LEU A 29 4.22 -6.14 3.97
CA LEU A 29 3.41 -5.94 2.77
C LEU A 29 4.27 -5.70 1.53
N ASN A 30 5.37 -4.95 1.67
CA ASN A 30 6.33 -4.79 0.60
C ASN A 30 6.93 -6.13 0.17
N GLY A 31 7.32 -7.00 1.12
CA GLY A 31 7.79 -8.36 0.78
C GLY A 31 6.73 -9.22 0.08
N ARG A 32 5.43 -8.98 0.35
CA ARG A 32 4.33 -9.61 -0.40
C ARG A 32 4.20 -9.05 -1.81
N ALA A 33 4.41 -7.75 -2.00
CA ALA A 33 4.47 -7.12 -3.31
C ALA A 33 5.69 -7.62 -4.12
N GLU A 34 6.85 -7.80 -3.49
CA GLU A 34 8.04 -8.36 -4.14
C GLU A 34 7.75 -9.79 -4.63
N LEU A 35 7.18 -10.64 -3.77
CA LEU A 35 6.75 -11.98 -4.14
C LEU A 35 5.71 -11.97 -5.28
N ALA A 36 4.77 -11.02 -5.27
CA ALA A 36 3.80 -10.85 -6.34
C ALA A 36 4.47 -10.49 -7.68
N ALA A 37 5.53 -9.68 -7.65
CA ALA A 37 6.34 -9.37 -8.82
C ALA A 37 7.11 -10.59 -9.32
N GLU A 38 7.74 -11.36 -8.44
CA GLU A 38 8.42 -12.63 -8.79
C GLU A 38 7.46 -13.65 -9.42
N ARG A 39 6.19 -13.65 -9.01
CA ARG A 39 5.14 -14.51 -9.56
C ARG A 39 4.46 -13.94 -10.81
N GLY A 40 4.83 -12.74 -11.25
CA GLY A 40 4.25 -12.07 -12.42
C GLY A 40 2.81 -11.57 -12.22
N LEU A 41 2.35 -11.42 -10.98
CA LEU A 41 1.05 -10.83 -10.66
C LEU A 41 1.06 -9.30 -10.79
N ILE A 42 2.21 -8.70 -10.52
CA ILE A 42 2.56 -7.32 -10.85
C ILE A 42 3.93 -7.30 -11.54
N LYS A 43 4.31 -6.15 -12.11
CA LYS A 43 5.55 -6.02 -12.87
C LYS A 43 6.76 -5.71 -11.98
N GLU A 44 6.60 -4.74 -11.08
CA GLU A 44 7.61 -4.39 -10.08
C GLU A 44 6.97 -3.64 -8.91
N VAL A 45 7.65 -3.67 -7.78
CA VAL A 45 7.40 -2.79 -6.62
C VAL A 45 8.68 -2.05 -6.27
N ARG A 46 8.54 -0.80 -5.85
CA ARG A 46 9.66 0.04 -5.41
C ARG A 46 9.27 0.86 -4.20
N ILE A 47 9.99 0.69 -3.09
CA ILE A 47 9.88 1.59 -1.94
C ILE A 47 10.35 2.99 -2.35
N LEU A 48 9.51 3.99 -2.11
CA LEU A 48 9.82 5.39 -2.37
C LEU A 48 10.23 6.13 -1.10
N GLN A 49 9.60 5.79 0.02
CA GLN A 49 9.87 6.41 1.31
C GLN A 49 9.72 5.38 2.43
N LEU A 50 10.67 5.40 3.37
CA LEU A 50 10.64 4.60 4.60
C LEU A 50 10.43 5.51 5.81
N ASN A 51 9.93 4.94 6.90
CA ASN A 51 9.72 5.61 8.19
C ASN A 51 8.83 6.86 8.08
N ILE A 52 7.70 6.76 7.35
CA ILE A 52 6.76 7.87 7.27
C ILE A 52 6.21 8.20 8.67
N PRO A 53 6.04 9.49 9.01
CA PRO A 53 5.47 9.87 10.29
C PRO A 53 4.05 9.33 10.42
N HIS A 54 3.76 8.70 11.56
CA HIS A 54 2.46 8.10 11.86
C HIS A 54 1.42 9.20 12.22
N SER A 55 1.06 9.98 11.21
CA SER A 55 0.14 11.12 11.29
C SER A 55 -1.32 10.67 11.39
N ASN A 56 -2.24 11.61 11.64
CA ASN A 56 -3.68 11.31 11.61
C ASN A 56 -4.14 10.82 10.24
N ALA A 57 -3.54 11.30 9.14
CA ALA A 57 -3.86 10.83 7.80
C ALA A 57 -3.47 9.35 7.63
N VAL A 58 -2.27 8.97 8.09
CA VAL A 58 -1.82 7.55 8.08
C VAL A 58 -2.80 6.68 8.86
N LYS A 59 -3.19 7.08 10.08
CA LYS A 59 -4.18 6.33 10.89
C LYS A 59 -5.52 6.14 10.19
N ILE A 60 -6.03 7.17 9.51
CA ILE A 60 -7.31 7.09 8.78
C ILE A 60 -7.21 6.05 7.67
N TYR A 61 -6.14 6.09 6.88
CA TYR A 61 -5.94 5.14 5.79
C TYR A 61 -5.67 3.72 6.30
N GLU A 62 -4.80 3.58 7.30
CA GLU A 62 -4.44 2.32 7.94
C GLU A 62 -5.66 1.61 8.53
N ASN A 63 -6.48 2.30 9.33
CA ASN A 63 -7.69 1.71 9.89
C ASN A 63 -8.63 1.22 8.79
N TYR A 64 -8.84 2.05 7.76
CA TYR A 64 -9.67 1.66 6.63
C TYR A 64 -9.15 0.38 5.96
N ILE A 65 -7.85 0.28 5.69
CA ILE A 65 -7.31 -0.92 5.06
C ILE A 65 -7.48 -2.14 5.95
N ASN A 66 -7.12 -2.03 7.22
CA ASN A 66 -7.25 -3.12 8.19
C ASN A 66 -8.69 -3.62 8.37
N GLU A 67 -9.69 -2.73 8.26
CA GLU A 67 -11.10 -3.07 8.42
C GLU A 67 -11.74 -3.65 7.15
N ASN A 68 -11.19 -3.36 5.97
CA ASN A 68 -11.85 -3.64 4.68
C ASN A 68 -11.15 -4.68 3.82
N TYR A 69 -9.87 -4.99 4.09
CA TYR A 69 -9.08 -5.89 3.25
C TYR A 69 -8.43 -7.00 4.05
N GLN A 70 -8.18 -8.12 3.37
CA GLN A 70 -7.35 -9.19 3.91
C GLN A 70 -5.94 -9.04 3.38
N PHE A 71 -4.96 -9.16 4.28
CA PHE A 71 -3.57 -9.03 3.87
C PHE A 71 -3.09 -10.28 3.11
N PRO A 72 -2.28 -10.10 2.06
CA PRO A 72 -1.80 -11.18 1.22
C PRO A 72 -1.01 -12.24 2.00
N ASP A 73 -1.36 -13.51 1.83
CA ASP A 73 -0.61 -14.66 2.35
C ASP A 73 0.58 -15.05 1.43
N ALA A 74 1.46 -15.93 1.91
CA ALA A 74 2.55 -16.50 1.12
C ALA A 74 2.06 -17.30 -0.10
N ASN A 75 0.85 -17.86 -0.07
CA ASN A 75 0.25 -18.58 -1.20
C ASN A 75 -0.50 -17.66 -2.18
N LEU A 76 -0.01 -16.44 -2.37
CA LEU A 76 -0.58 -15.45 -3.27
C LEU A 76 -0.78 -15.94 -4.72
N ASP A 77 -2.02 -16.04 -5.18
CA ASP A 77 -2.40 -16.38 -6.57
C ASP A 77 -2.93 -15.18 -7.38
N HIS A 78 -3.28 -14.08 -6.71
CA HIS A 78 -3.73 -12.83 -7.33
C HIS A 78 -3.21 -11.63 -6.53
N TRP A 79 -3.10 -10.48 -7.20
CA TRP A 79 -2.75 -9.21 -6.57
C TRP A 79 -3.98 -8.31 -6.48
N GLU A 80 -4.34 -7.90 -5.26
CA GLU A 80 -5.45 -7.01 -5.01
C GLU A 80 -4.95 -5.58 -4.83
N GLU A 81 -5.47 -4.66 -5.64
CA GLU A 81 -5.25 -3.23 -5.46
C GLU A 81 -6.35 -2.65 -4.57
N TRP A 82 -5.95 -1.99 -3.48
CA TRP A 82 -6.90 -1.42 -2.55
C TRP A 82 -7.55 -0.16 -3.09
N ALA A 83 -8.89 -0.16 -3.14
CA ALA A 83 -9.66 0.99 -3.54
C ALA A 83 -9.49 2.13 -2.55
N LYS A 84 -9.36 3.35 -3.08
CA LYS A 84 -9.26 4.61 -2.32
C LYS A 84 -10.54 5.41 -2.57
N PRO A 85 -11.67 5.08 -1.91
CA PRO A 85 -12.94 5.74 -2.16
C PRO A 85 -12.85 7.25 -1.90
N ALA A 86 -13.59 8.02 -2.69
CA ALA A 86 -13.61 9.48 -2.59
C ALA A 86 -14.01 9.97 -1.18
N GLY A 87 -13.53 11.15 -0.82
CA GLY A 87 -13.67 11.72 0.52
C GLY A 87 -12.53 11.30 1.43
N LYS A 88 -12.81 11.14 2.73
CA LYS A 88 -11.81 11.07 3.80
C LYS A 88 -10.65 10.09 3.56
N ILE A 89 -10.90 8.94 2.93
CA ILE A 89 -9.86 7.93 2.67
C ILE A 89 -8.91 8.41 1.59
N LYS A 90 -9.45 8.85 0.44
CA LYS A 90 -8.65 9.43 -0.63
C LYS A 90 -7.94 10.71 -0.18
N ASP A 91 -8.62 11.60 0.53
CA ASP A 91 -8.03 12.84 1.05
C ASP A 91 -6.87 12.56 2.00
N ALA A 92 -7.01 11.54 2.87
CA ALA A 92 -5.95 11.11 3.77
C ALA A 92 -4.76 10.54 2.99
N PHE A 93 -5.02 9.66 2.02
CA PHE A 93 -3.99 9.08 1.16
C PHE A 93 -3.20 10.16 0.40
N ASP A 94 -3.91 11.08 -0.27
CA ASP A 94 -3.29 12.17 -1.02
C ASP A 94 -2.48 13.11 -0.11
N SER A 95 -2.99 13.39 1.10
CA SER A 95 -2.27 14.20 2.11
C SER A 95 -0.95 13.55 2.54
N ILE A 96 -0.93 12.22 2.67
CA ILE A 96 0.29 11.48 3.03
C ILE A 96 1.32 11.58 1.91
N LEU A 97 0.91 11.41 0.65
CA LEU A 97 1.81 11.55 -0.50
C LEU A 97 2.39 12.96 -0.57
N GLN A 98 1.53 13.98 -0.43
CA GLN A 98 1.94 15.38 -0.44
C GLN A 98 2.95 15.69 0.68
N ALA A 99 2.69 15.22 1.91
CA ALA A 99 3.58 15.41 3.05
C ALA A 99 4.95 14.73 2.87
N ASN A 100 5.04 13.71 2.01
CA ASN A 100 6.27 13.02 1.67
C ASN A 100 6.84 13.43 0.30
N HIS A 101 6.33 14.52 -0.29
CA HIS A 101 6.81 15.08 -1.56
C HIS A 101 6.69 14.11 -2.75
N ILE A 102 5.69 13.23 -2.71
CA ILE A 102 5.35 12.28 -3.78
C ILE A 102 4.20 12.86 -4.59
N SER A 103 4.35 12.91 -5.92
CA SER A 103 3.43 13.55 -6.87
C SER A 103 3.20 12.68 -8.09
#